data_AF-A0A401NR18-F1
#
_entry.id   AF-A0A401NR18-F1
#
_cell.length_a   1.000
_cell.length_b   1.000
_cell.length_c   1.000
_cell.angle_alpha   90.00
_cell.angle_beta   90.00
_cell.angle_gamma   90.00
#
_symmetry.space_group_name_H-M   'P 1'
#
loop_
_entity.id
_entity.type
_entity.pdbx_description
1 polymer ?
#
loop_
_entity_poly.entity_id
_entity_poly.type
_entity_poly.pdbx_seq_one_letter_code
_entity_poly.pdbx_strand_id
1 'polypeptide(L)'
;MVPADFILDFGKDYISSEAPADADSENEATADKVSSQEEEQDHVEEGSESKPKRMIPLKADDDLANVISDIESRGGVLITSPFEKSSLNKHQFIQLMETFVASTKPETVENLIRFIQIEYKETKEEKIQRLTEAHIDALAAMHRLVLEALFEKWDNDVSGYLNLRELADVLSTYKDGMEKNAIKRAHHKLKFFRKYNAVNPTLSKAEFSLYIETIAAEISDNETDFDSLVTFLTVRNEQNCIERLRRTARRKWLHDIQQAAETSSSSLEFVYKSVFQTLYKDSEAHGENKKISSSIALLRRNNHRPERGEYFLHYVACTLEDAPFVLNQALYRDMGVSFGAVDEGNPLHILKVQEHGRVHIWNCHRENITGSFVVVPLKDQYNRVFGVLGVDTLRDHCEKYFTAQEINFYQGVAKAFSIAYHHVRVRNDILKVVDSAVLNYLFRCTDTSEVLYTHTYKENHICVPLRDLTGRALAMLDIDLGELKQLMAHEYNSLRKMLMILHDACKIIEKEAAGIPQIWILADRDNDEKRAKLLFHQLMLQELKEDINDLSDESLEELRTSKIHPTMAHDVLRIVLYLLHPEMDVDSFTWEQCREV
;
A
#
# COMPACT_ATOMS: atom_id res chain seq x y z
N MET A 1 -25.34 31.45 0.40
CA MET A 1 -26.26 30.97 1.44
C MET A 1 -27.63 30.86 0.80
N VAL A 2 -28.05 29.63 0.48
CA VAL A 2 -29.43 29.31 0.08
C VAL A 2 -30.11 28.68 1.32
N PRO A 3 -31.42 28.91 1.56
CA PRO A 3 -32.06 28.57 2.84
C PRO A 3 -32.13 27.07 3.11
N ALA A 4 -32.07 26.69 4.40
CA ALA A 4 -32.16 25.32 4.91
C ALA A 4 -33.48 24.59 4.56
N ASP A 5 -34.47 25.30 4.02
CA ASP A 5 -35.78 24.75 3.66
C ASP A 5 -35.78 24.00 2.31
N PHE A 6 -34.70 24.09 1.52
CA PHE A 6 -34.60 23.41 0.21
C PHE A 6 -34.10 21.94 0.29
N ILE A 7 -33.61 21.49 1.45
CA ILE A 7 -32.92 20.20 1.62
C ILE A 7 -33.83 19.11 2.24
N LEU A 8 -35.03 19.47 2.73
CA LEU A 8 -35.91 18.58 3.49
C LEU A 8 -37.02 17.88 2.68
N ASP A 9 -37.06 18.05 1.36
CA ASP A 9 -38.24 17.66 0.56
C ASP A 9 -38.23 16.22 0.02
N PHE A 10 -37.09 15.51 0.05
CA PHE A 10 -37.05 14.11 -0.43
C PHE A 10 -37.77 13.10 0.50
N GLY A 11 -38.01 13.45 1.77
CA GLY A 11 -38.46 12.48 2.79
C GLY A 11 -39.97 12.41 3.06
N LYS A 12 -40.77 13.36 2.56
CA LYS A 12 -42.17 13.49 3.01
C LYS A 12 -43.22 12.77 2.15
N ASP A 13 -42.94 12.54 0.88
CA ASP A 13 -43.90 11.87 -0.03
C ASP A 13 -43.82 10.33 0.02
N TYR A 14 -43.00 9.78 0.93
CA TYR A 14 -42.59 8.36 0.94
C TYR A 14 -43.12 7.53 2.14
N ILE A 15 -44.25 7.89 2.76
CA ILE A 15 -44.81 7.12 3.90
C ILE A 15 -46.06 6.29 3.52
N SER A 16 -45.83 4.97 3.57
CA SER A 16 -46.69 3.81 3.89
C SER A 16 -47.84 3.38 2.97
N SER A 17 -47.84 2.08 2.64
CA SER A 17 -48.87 1.14 3.10
C SER A 17 -48.32 -0.30 3.12
N GLU A 18 -48.81 -1.09 4.08
CA GLU A 18 -48.28 -2.35 4.65
C GLU A 18 -48.16 -3.60 3.74
N ALA A 19 -47.31 -4.53 4.22
CA ALA A 19 -46.87 -5.83 3.70
C ALA A 19 -47.98 -6.92 3.60
N PRO A 20 -47.75 -8.12 2.98
CA PRO A 20 -46.94 -9.23 3.56
C PRO A 20 -46.12 -10.04 2.50
N ALA A 21 -44.90 -10.53 2.77
CA ALA A 21 -44.42 -11.70 3.53
C ALA A 21 -44.16 -12.98 2.68
N ASP A 22 -42.93 -13.49 2.87
CA ASP A 22 -42.44 -14.88 2.82
C ASP A 22 -41.95 -15.58 1.53
N ALA A 23 -40.74 -16.15 1.72
CA ALA A 23 -40.30 -17.53 1.43
C ALA A 23 -39.30 -17.78 0.28
N ASP A 24 -38.01 -17.82 0.68
CA ASP A 24 -37.06 -18.95 0.60
C ASP A 24 -36.61 -19.64 -0.70
N SER A 25 -35.31 -19.96 -0.64
CA SER A 25 -34.53 -21.07 -1.24
C SER A 25 -33.81 -20.76 -2.57
N GLU A 26 -32.47 -20.68 -2.57
CA GLU A 26 -31.46 -21.77 -2.63
C GLU A 26 -31.51 -22.51 -4.00
N ASN A 27 -30.43 -22.91 -4.69
CA ASN A 27 -28.99 -23.00 -4.43
C ASN A 27 -28.28 -23.35 -5.77
N GLU A 28 -26.94 -23.23 -5.75
CA GLU A 28 -25.92 -24.02 -6.47
C GLU A 28 -25.93 -24.08 -8.02
N ALA A 29 -24.94 -23.48 -8.70
CA ALA A 29 -23.55 -23.92 -8.90
C ALA A 29 -23.36 -25.11 -9.85
N THR A 30 -22.58 -24.93 -10.92
CA THR A 30 -21.49 -25.84 -11.32
C THR A 30 -20.68 -25.25 -12.49
N ALA A 31 -19.38 -25.50 -12.42
CA ALA A 31 -18.34 -25.09 -13.36
C ALA A 31 -18.15 -26.14 -14.47
N ASP A 32 -17.55 -25.74 -15.59
CA ASP A 32 -16.72 -26.66 -16.37
C ASP A 32 -15.61 -25.96 -17.17
N LYS A 33 -14.50 -26.70 -17.30
CA LYS A 33 -13.19 -26.36 -17.86
C LYS A 33 -13.03 -27.02 -19.23
N VAL A 34 -12.47 -26.36 -20.25
CA VAL A 34 -11.74 -27.05 -21.35
C VAL A 34 -10.59 -26.19 -21.90
N SER A 35 -9.51 -26.88 -22.26
CA SER A 35 -8.18 -26.49 -22.75
C SER A 35 -8.09 -26.39 -24.28
N SER A 36 -7.16 -25.61 -24.86
CA SER A 36 -6.40 -25.93 -26.11
C SER A 36 -5.19 -24.98 -26.20
N GLN A 37 -3.93 -25.44 -26.14
CA GLN A 37 -3.03 -25.93 -27.20
C GLN A 37 -2.40 -24.86 -28.12
N GLU A 38 -1.06 -24.92 -28.14
CA GLU A 38 -0.06 -24.08 -28.82
C GLU A 38 0.18 -24.55 -30.27
N GLU A 39 0.51 -23.61 -31.16
CA GLU A 39 1.20 -23.85 -32.43
C GLU A 39 2.35 -22.85 -32.62
N GLU A 40 3.52 -23.38 -32.94
CA GLU A 40 4.77 -22.70 -33.28
C GLU A 40 4.88 -22.50 -34.80
N GLN A 41 5.37 -21.33 -35.24
CA GLN A 41 5.87 -21.11 -36.61
C GLN A 41 7.16 -20.28 -36.60
N ASP A 42 8.19 -20.84 -37.24
CA ASP A 42 9.45 -20.22 -37.64
C ASP A 42 9.27 -19.22 -38.80
N HIS A 43 9.97 -18.09 -38.79
CA HIS A 43 11.06 -17.81 -39.76
C HIS A 43 11.66 -16.37 -39.72
N VAL A 44 12.99 -16.34 -39.80
CA VAL A 44 13.92 -15.44 -40.55
C VAL A 44 14.40 -14.11 -39.93
N GLU A 45 15.73 -14.04 -39.81
CA GLU A 45 16.60 -12.92 -39.44
C GLU A 45 16.74 -11.85 -40.54
N GLU A 46 16.84 -10.58 -40.13
CA GLU A 46 17.66 -9.56 -40.80
C GLU A 46 17.97 -8.40 -39.82
N GLY A 47 19.23 -7.91 -39.83
CA GLY A 47 19.58 -6.54 -39.40
C GLY A 47 20.04 -6.35 -37.95
N SER A 48 21.35 -6.52 -37.71
CA SER A 48 22.03 -6.31 -36.43
C SER A 48 22.06 -4.84 -35.96
N GLU A 49 21.15 -4.46 -35.07
CA GLU A 49 21.33 -3.35 -34.13
C GLU A 49 21.73 -3.92 -32.77
N SER A 50 22.99 -3.73 -32.37
CA SER A 50 23.41 -4.09 -31.02
C SER A 50 22.77 -3.12 -30.03
N LYS A 51 21.63 -3.55 -29.46
CA LYS A 51 21.15 -3.07 -28.15
C LYS A 51 22.34 -2.95 -27.20
N PRO A 52 22.42 -1.93 -26.33
CA PRO A 52 23.47 -1.90 -25.31
C PRO A 52 23.34 -3.20 -24.53
N LYS A 53 24.31 -4.11 -24.72
CA LYS A 53 24.46 -5.29 -23.89
C LYS A 53 24.38 -4.77 -22.46
N ARG A 54 23.46 -5.30 -21.65
CA ARG A 54 23.56 -5.22 -20.19
C ARG A 54 24.96 -5.71 -19.86
N MET A 55 25.87 -4.75 -19.68
CA MET A 55 27.21 -5.01 -19.23
C MET A 55 27.01 -5.37 -17.77
N ILE A 56 26.89 -6.66 -17.50
CA ILE A 56 27.29 -7.21 -16.21
C ILE A 56 28.72 -7.70 -16.44
N PRO A 57 29.77 -6.86 -16.29
CA PRO A 57 31.11 -7.36 -16.17
C PRO A 57 31.43 -7.57 -14.69
N LEU A 58 30.61 -8.33 -13.98
CA LEU A 58 31.17 -9.12 -12.89
C LEU A 58 31.27 -10.55 -13.42
N LYS A 59 32.47 -11.13 -13.40
CA LYS A 59 32.61 -12.56 -13.09
C LYS A 59 32.11 -12.76 -11.66
N ALA A 60 30.83 -12.49 -11.41
CA ALA A 60 30.20 -12.69 -10.13
C ALA A 60 30.03 -14.19 -9.98
N ASP A 61 30.47 -14.68 -8.85
CA ASP A 61 30.04 -15.96 -8.30
C ASP A 61 28.52 -16.14 -8.50
N ASP A 62 28.09 -17.28 -9.07
CA ASP A 62 26.69 -17.60 -9.33
C ASP A 62 25.80 -17.37 -8.08
N ASP A 63 26.36 -17.56 -6.87
CA ASP A 63 25.65 -17.33 -5.61
C ASP A 63 25.38 -15.83 -5.33
N LEU A 64 26.24 -14.90 -5.77
CA LEU A 64 26.00 -13.45 -5.58
C LEU A 64 24.95 -12.94 -6.57
N ALA A 65 24.99 -13.45 -7.81
CA ALA A 65 23.98 -13.14 -8.84
C ALA A 65 22.58 -13.57 -8.41
N ASN A 66 22.45 -14.73 -7.76
CA ASN A 66 21.18 -15.22 -7.21
C ASN A 66 20.61 -14.30 -6.12
N VAL A 67 21.45 -13.76 -5.24
CA VAL A 67 21.02 -12.82 -4.19
C VAL A 67 20.57 -11.49 -4.82
N ILE A 68 21.29 -10.99 -5.83
CA ILE A 68 20.89 -9.78 -6.57
C ILE A 68 19.50 -9.96 -7.20
N SER A 69 19.27 -11.10 -7.86
CA SER A 69 17.97 -11.43 -8.46
C SER A 69 16.83 -11.48 -7.43
N ASP A 70 17.07 -12.07 -6.25
CA ASP A 70 16.11 -12.09 -5.13
C ASP A 70 15.81 -10.66 -4.61
N ILE A 71 16.83 -9.82 -4.43
CA ILE A 71 16.65 -8.41 -4.04
C ILE A 71 15.81 -7.65 -5.06
N GLU A 72 16.10 -7.81 -6.36
CA GLU A 72 15.34 -7.17 -7.43
C GLU A 72 13.88 -7.64 -7.44
N SER A 73 13.63 -8.93 -7.18
CA SER A 73 12.27 -9.48 -7.08
C SER A 73 11.48 -8.93 -5.89
N ARG A 74 12.16 -8.68 -4.75
CA ARG A 74 11.56 -8.07 -3.54
C ARG A 74 11.33 -6.56 -3.71
N GLY A 75 12.22 -5.89 -4.44
CA GLY A 75 12.15 -4.46 -4.73
C GLY A 75 11.07 -4.08 -5.75
N GLY A 76 10.47 -5.06 -6.43
CA GLY A 76 9.53 -4.84 -7.53
C GLY A 76 8.18 -4.21 -7.19
N VAL A 77 7.86 -3.96 -5.91
CA VAL A 77 6.51 -3.50 -5.51
C VAL A 77 6.46 -2.07 -4.97
N LEU A 78 7.56 -1.41 -4.62
CA LEU A 78 7.46 -0.08 -4.02
C LEU A 78 8.54 0.89 -4.53
N ILE A 79 8.03 1.96 -5.16
CA ILE A 79 8.69 3.23 -5.50
C ILE A 79 9.46 3.23 -6.83
N THR A 80 8.74 3.09 -7.94
CA THR A 80 8.97 4.04 -9.04
C THR A 80 8.30 5.34 -8.63
N SER A 81 9.08 6.27 -8.08
CA SER A 81 8.59 7.63 -7.88
C SER A 81 8.13 8.14 -9.26
N PRO A 82 6.85 8.51 -9.44
CA PRO A 82 6.42 9.06 -10.71
C PRO A 82 7.14 10.37 -11.03
N PHE A 83 7.72 11.05 -10.03
CA PHE A 83 8.44 12.31 -10.15
C PHE A 83 9.96 12.07 -10.14
N GLU A 84 10.57 12.08 -11.32
CA GLU A 84 12.00 12.20 -11.51
C GLU A 84 12.35 13.68 -11.68
N LYS A 85 13.37 14.19 -10.98
CA LYS A 85 13.69 15.64 -11.00
C LYS A 85 14.32 16.08 -12.33
N SER A 86 14.94 15.14 -13.04
CA SER A 86 15.70 15.33 -14.28
C SER A 86 14.92 14.91 -15.54
N SER A 87 13.73 14.32 -15.40
CA SER A 87 12.94 13.85 -16.54
C SER A 87 11.45 14.07 -16.28
N LEU A 88 10.70 14.38 -17.34
CA LEU A 88 9.24 14.43 -17.29
C LEU A 88 8.70 13.25 -18.07
N ASN A 89 7.84 12.45 -17.46
CA ASN A 89 7.04 11.51 -18.23
C ASN A 89 5.97 12.27 -19.04
N LYS A 90 5.40 11.61 -20.06
CA LYS A 90 4.43 12.25 -20.98
C LYS A 90 3.27 12.92 -20.26
N HIS A 91 2.74 12.30 -19.20
CA HIS A 91 1.63 12.86 -18.43
C HIS A 91 2.04 14.10 -17.62
N GLN A 92 3.22 14.07 -17.00
CA GLN A 92 3.76 15.21 -16.26
C GLN A 92 4.06 16.39 -17.18
N PHE A 93 4.60 16.12 -18.37
CA PHE A 93 4.78 17.15 -19.39
C PHE A 93 3.45 17.79 -19.78
N ILE A 94 2.41 16.98 -20.05
CA ILE A 94 1.07 17.48 -20.37
C ILE A 94 0.50 18.31 -19.20
N GLN A 95 0.61 17.83 -17.97
CA GLN A 95 0.10 18.56 -16.79
C GLN A 95 0.84 19.87 -16.55
N LEU A 96 2.15 19.92 -16.81
CA LEU A 96 2.97 21.12 -16.70
C LEU A 96 2.60 22.12 -17.81
N MET A 97 2.36 21.62 -19.03
CA MET A 97 1.81 22.39 -20.13
C MET A 97 0.41 22.94 -19.81
N GLU A 98 -0.50 22.13 -19.27
CA GLU A 98 -1.82 22.60 -18.83
C GLU A 98 -1.70 23.65 -17.73
N THR A 99 -0.83 23.45 -16.74
CA THR A 99 -0.70 24.37 -15.60
C THR A 99 -0.14 25.74 -16.01
N PHE A 100 0.89 25.76 -16.86
CA PHE A 100 1.61 26.99 -17.20
C PHE A 100 1.23 27.59 -18.56
N VAL A 101 0.54 26.83 -19.41
CA VAL A 101 0.21 27.21 -20.80
C VAL A 101 -1.31 27.25 -21.05
N ALA A 102 -2.17 26.68 -20.18
CA ALA A 102 -3.63 26.75 -20.41
C ALA A 102 -4.24 28.16 -20.37
N SER A 103 -3.51 29.16 -19.86
CA SER A 103 -3.96 30.57 -19.82
C SER A 103 -3.31 31.45 -20.89
N THR A 104 -2.43 30.92 -21.74
CA THR A 104 -1.76 31.68 -22.82
C THR A 104 -2.46 31.53 -24.17
N LYS A 105 -2.22 32.50 -25.06
CA LYS A 105 -2.86 32.57 -26.38
C LYS A 105 -2.46 31.37 -27.25
N PRO A 106 -3.37 30.84 -28.09
CA PRO A 106 -3.08 29.69 -28.97
C PRO A 106 -1.80 29.84 -29.81
N GLU A 107 -1.54 31.05 -30.33
CA GLU A 107 -0.31 31.38 -31.08
C GLU A 107 0.98 31.15 -30.29
N THR A 108 0.95 31.31 -28.96
CA THR A 108 2.14 31.09 -28.11
C THR A 108 2.44 29.60 -27.98
N VAL A 109 1.40 28.77 -27.93
CA VAL A 109 1.51 27.31 -27.90
C VAL A 109 2.02 26.79 -29.24
N GLU A 110 1.49 27.28 -30.34
CA GLU A 110 1.96 26.93 -31.69
C GLU A 110 3.41 27.34 -31.92
N ASN A 111 3.82 28.53 -31.46
CA ASN A 111 5.21 28.97 -31.54
C ASN A 111 6.16 28.11 -30.69
N LEU A 112 5.73 27.69 -29.49
CA LEU A 112 6.51 26.79 -28.64
C LEU A 112 6.62 25.38 -29.25
N ILE A 113 5.52 24.84 -29.79
CA ILE A 113 5.53 23.56 -30.52
C ILE A 113 6.46 23.64 -31.72
N ARG A 114 6.37 24.72 -32.50
CA ARG A 114 7.23 24.96 -33.66
C ARG A 114 8.70 25.10 -33.27
N PHE A 115 9.00 25.78 -32.16
CA PHE A 115 10.35 25.88 -31.61
C PHE A 115 10.88 24.50 -31.21
N ILE A 116 10.11 23.70 -30.47
CA ILE A 116 10.50 22.34 -30.07
C ILE A 116 10.67 21.43 -31.31
N GLN A 117 9.82 21.54 -32.32
CA GLN A 117 9.87 20.69 -33.51
C GLN A 117 10.98 21.07 -34.51
N ILE A 118 11.32 22.37 -34.62
CA ILE A 118 12.25 22.88 -35.64
C ILE A 118 13.64 23.19 -35.07
N GLU A 119 13.72 23.77 -33.87
CA GLU A 119 14.97 24.30 -33.28
C GLU A 119 15.58 23.34 -32.25
N TYR A 120 14.80 22.51 -31.56
CA TYR A 120 15.35 21.56 -30.59
C TYR A 120 16.00 20.36 -31.29
N LYS A 121 17.32 20.44 -31.50
CA LYS A 121 18.19 19.31 -31.81
C LYS A 121 19.11 19.11 -30.63
N GLU A 122 18.97 17.97 -29.93
CA GLU A 122 19.89 17.54 -28.88
C GLU A 122 21.33 17.71 -29.41
N THR A 123 22.09 18.60 -28.79
CA THR A 123 23.48 18.85 -29.17
C THR A 123 24.32 17.61 -28.87
N LYS A 124 25.48 17.47 -29.53
CA LYS A 124 26.37 16.34 -29.24
C LYS A 124 26.83 16.38 -27.78
N GLU A 125 27.01 17.57 -27.24
CA GLU A 125 27.40 17.85 -25.87
C GLU A 125 26.30 17.43 -24.89
N GLU A 126 25.04 17.82 -25.12
CA GLU A 126 23.89 17.37 -24.30
C GLU A 126 23.70 15.86 -24.37
N LYS A 127 23.88 15.27 -25.55
CA LYS A 127 23.81 13.82 -25.73
C LYS A 127 24.92 13.09 -24.95
N ILE A 128 26.15 13.60 -25.01
CA ILE A 128 27.29 13.05 -24.26
C ILE A 128 27.06 13.21 -22.76
N GLN A 129 26.59 14.37 -22.31
CA GLN A 129 26.30 14.62 -20.91
C GLN A 129 25.22 13.67 -20.40
N ARG A 130 24.07 13.57 -21.08
CA ARG A 130 22.98 12.67 -20.70
C ARG A 130 23.41 11.20 -20.70
N LEU A 131 24.21 10.77 -21.67
CA LEU A 131 24.75 9.40 -21.70
C LEU A 131 25.75 9.16 -20.57
N THR A 132 26.54 10.17 -20.19
CA THR A 132 27.49 10.08 -19.08
C THR A 132 26.75 10.03 -17.74
N GLU A 133 25.74 10.87 -17.54
CA GLU A 133 24.87 10.88 -16.36
C GLU A 133 24.13 9.53 -16.23
N ALA A 134 23.48 9.06 -17.30
CA ALA A 134 22.80 7.76 -17.30
C ALA A 134 23.77 6.60 -17.04
N HIS A 135 25.02 6.70 -17.49
CA HIS A 135 26.05 5.70 -17.21
C HIS A 135 26.48 5.71 -15.74
N ILE A 136 26.70 6.90 -15.16
CA ILE A 136 27.02 7.05 -13.73
C ILE A 136 25.87 6.55 -12.85
N ASP A 137 24.62 6.91 -13.19
CA ASP A 137 23.44 6.47 -12.47
C ASP A 137 23.25 4.95 -12.55
N ALA A 138 23.47 4.36 -13.73
CA ALA A 138 23.43 2.91 -13.91
C ALA A 138 24.53 2.20 -13.10
N LEU A 139 25.74 2.75 -13.06
CA LEU A 139 26.85 2.23 -12.24
C LEU A 139 26.54 2.34 -10.76
N ALA A 140 26.05 3.48 -10.29
CA ALA A 140 25.67 3.68 -8.88
C ALA A 140 24.52 2.73 -8.47
N ALA A 141 23.53 2.52 -9.34
CA ALA A 141 22.46 1.54 -9.11
C ALA A 141 23.01 0.11 -9.01
N MET A 142 23.98 -0.24 -9.86
CA MET A 142 24.67 -1.53 -9.83
C MET A 142 25.48 -1.71 -8.54
N HIS A 143 26.32 -0.73 -8.16
CA HIS A 143 27.08 -0.75 -6.92
C HIS A 143 26.18 -0.95 -5.70
N ARG A 144 25.05 -0.22 -5.66
CA ARG A 144 24.05 -0.35 -4.60
C ARG A 144 23.54 -1.79 -4.48
N LEU A 145 23.16 -2.43 -5.58
CA LEU A 145 22.67 -3.81 -5.60
C LEU A 145 23.76 -4.80 -5.17
N VAL A 146 24.98 -4.63 -5.68
CA VAL A 146 26.12 -5.49 -5.35
C VAL A 146 26.48 -5.39 -3.87
N LEU A 147 26.52 -4.18 -3.31
CA LEU A 147 26.84 -3.95 -1.90
C LEU A 147 25.71 -4.44 -0.97
N GLU A 148 24.46 -4.33 -1.41
CA GLU A 148 23.32 -4.93 -0.71
C GLU A 148 23.42 -6.46 -0.65
N ALA A 149 23.69 -7.09 -1.79
CA ALA A 149 23.87 -8.54 -1.85
C ALA A 149 25.10 -9.00 -1.04
N LEU A 150 26.19 -8.23 -1.08
CA LEU A 150 27.40 -8.50 -0.30
C LEU A 150 27.12 -8.37 1.20
N PHE A 151 26.39 -7.33 1.62
CA PHE A 151 25.97 -7.17 3.01
C PHE A 151 25.15 -8.37 3.47
N GLU A 152 24.15 -8.78 2.68
CA GLU A 152 23.35 -9.97 2.99
C GLU A 152 24.19 -11.25 3.06
N LYS A 153 25.25 -11.38 2.25
CA LYS A 153 26.18 -12.51 2.39
C LYS A 153 26.92 -12.44 3.73
N TRP A 154 27.36 -11.26 4.15
CA TRP A 154 28.16 -11.10 5.37
C TRP A 154 27.34 -11.14 6.66
N ASP A 155 26.05 -10.80 6.63
CA ASP A 155 25.16 -10.84 7.79
C ASP A 155 24.66 -12.26 8.07
N ASN A 156 25.57 -13.09 8.59
CA ASN A 156 25.33 -14.52 8.84
C ASN A 156 24.20 -14.77 9.86
N ASP A 157 24.02 -13.86 10.82
CA ASP A 157 22.98 -13.94 11.85
C ASP A 157 21.69 -13.22 11.43
N VAL A 158 21.66 -12.58 10.26
CA VAL A 158 20.51 -11.82 9.73
C VAL A 158 20.03 -10.74 10.71
N SER A 159 20.97 -10.14 11.44
CA SER A 159 20.72 -9.12 12.47
C SER A 159 20.37 -7.75 11.87
N GLY A 160 20.73 -7.54 10.60
CA GLY A 160 20.71 -6.25 9.93
C GLY A 160 21.93 -5.38 10.22
N TYR A 161 22.96 -5.93 10.89
CA TYR A 161 24.19 -5.23 11.26
C TYR A 161 25.44 -6.11 11.09
N LEU A 162 26.57 -5.49 10.78
CA LEU A 162 27.89 -6.16 10.74
C LEU A 162 28.82 -5.62 11.82
N ASN A 163 29.72 -6.45 12.35
CA ASN A 163 30.73 -5.99 13.29
C ASN A 163 31.87 -5.25 12.54
N LEU A 164 32.04 -3.96 12.83
CA LEU A 164 33.05 -3.10 12.23
C LEU A 164 34.47 -3.59 12.50
N ARG A 165 34.76 -4.14 13.70
CA ARG A 165 36.10 -4.64 14.03
C ARG A 165 36.43 -5.88 13.20
N GLU A 166 35.53 -6.84 13.16
CA GLU A 166 35.71 -8.08 12.38
C GLU A 166 35.86 -7.77 10.88
N LEU A 167 35.04 -6.87 10.35
CA LEU A 167 35.15 -6.44 8.96
C LEU A 167 36.47 -5.71 8.70
N ALA A 168 36.90 -4.81 9.59
CA ALA A 168 38.16 -4.10 9.47
C ALA A 168 39.37 -5.05 9.52
N ASP A 169 39.32 -6.09 10.36
CA ASP A 169 40.36 -7.10 10.46
C ASP A 169 40.49 -7.89 9.15
N VAL A 170 39.37 -8.27 8.53
CA VAL A 170 39.39 -8.93 7.21
C VAL A 170 39.89 -7.97 6.11
N LEU A 171 39.39 -6.75 6.08
CA LEU A 171 39.84 -5.74 5.10
C LEU A 171 41.34 -5.47 5.22
N SER A 172 41.90 -5.56 6.43
CA SER A 172 43.34 -5.34 6.65
C SER A 172 44.24 -6.34 5.93
N THR A 173 43.71 -7.50 5.51
CA THR A 173 44.45 -8.51 4.73
C THR A 173 44.24 -8.38 3.22
N TYR A 174 43.44 -7.42 2.75
CA TYR A 174 43.20 -7.21 1.32
C TYR A 174 44.49 -6.87 0.58
N LYS A 175 44.72 -7.51 -0.58
CA LYS A 175 45.97 -7.44 -1.36
C LYS A 175 47.21 -7.60 -0.46
N ASP A 176 47.21 -8.63 0.41
CA ASP A 176 48.27 -8.91 1.39
C ASP A 176 48.61 -7.73 2.33
N GLY A 177 47.64 -6.83 2.55
CA GLY A 177 47.78 -5.66 3.38
C GLY A 177 48.43 -4.44 2.70
N MET A 178 48.60 -4.47 1.37
CA MET A 178 49.11 -3.32 0.60
C MET A 178 48.21 -2.07 0.74
N GLU A 179 46.89 -2.27 0.87
CA GLU A 179 45.91 -1.17 0.94
C GLU A 179 45.55 -0.72 2.37
N LYS A 180 46.33 -1.13 3.39
CA LYS A 180 46.08 -0.73 4.79
C LYS A 180 45.99 0.78 4.99
N ASN A 181 46.74 1.55 4.21
CA ASN A 181 46.73 3.01 4.30
C ASN A 181 45.43 3.60 3.74
N ALA A 182 44.91 3.08 2.62
CA ALA A 182 43.62 3.49 2.05
C ALA A 182 42.47 3.20 3.04
N ILE A 183 42.47 2.00 3.64
CA ILE A 183 41.49 1.62 4.66
C ILE A 183 41.55 2.54 5.88
N LYS A 184 42.76 2.88 6.35
CA LYS A 184 42.94 3.86 7.44
C LYS A 184 42.42 5.24 7.05
N ARG A 185 42.65 5.73 5.83
CA ARG A 185 42.14 7.03 5.36
C ARG A 185 40.62 7.03 5.28
N ALA A 186 40.01 5.98 4.75
CA ALA A 186 38.56 5.80 4.74
C ALA A 186 37.98 5.82 6.17
N HIS A 187 38.63 5.12 7.11
CA HIS A 187 38.24 5.12 8.52
C HIS A 187 38.29 6.52 9.15
N HIS A 188 39.28 7.34 8.76
CA HIS A 188 39.37 8.74 9.16
C HIS A 188 38.26 9.60 8.53
N LYS A 189 38.04 9.49 7.21
CA LYS A 189 37.01 10.26 6.49
C LYS A 189 35.62 10.04 7.06
N LEU A 190 35.28 8.79 7.38
CA LEU A 190 33.99 8.41 7.95
C LEU A 190 33.88 8.64 9.46
N LYS A 191 34.95 9.13 10.10
CA LYS A 191 35.00 9.41 11.54
C LYS A 191 34.65 8.19 12.40
N PHE A 192 34.96 7.00 11.92
CA PHE A 192 34.59 5.74 12.57
C PHE A 192 35.35 5.45 13.87
N PHE A 193 36.38 6.21 14.24
CA PHE A 193 37.12 6.01 15.51
C PHE A 193 36.25 5.92 16.75
N ARG A 194 35.23 6.79 16.85
CA ARG A 194 34.33 6.76 18.01
C ARG A 194 33.50 5.48 18.04
N LYS A 195 33.07 5.01 16.86
CA LYS A 195 32.28 3.81 16.70
C LYS A 195 33.12 2.55 16.90
N TYR A 196 34.34 2.54 16.38
CA TYR A 196 35.30 1.44 16.51
C TYR A 196 35.64 1.11 17.97
N ASN A 197 35.75 2.16 18.80
CA ASN A 197 36.00 2.06 20.23
C ASN A 197 34.74 1.84 21.09
N ALA A 198 33.55 1.78 20.48
CA ALA A 198 32.32 1.46 21.20
C ALA A 198 32.35 -0.01 21.66
N VAL A 199 31.59 -0.32 22.73
CA VAL A 199 31.47 -1.68 23.26
C VAL A 199 31.03 -2.65 22.16
N ASN A 200 30.02 -2.27 21.37
CA ASN A 200 29.48 -3.02 20.23
C ASN A 200 29.52 -2.17 18.94
N PRO A 201 30.59 -2.27 18.14
CA PRO A 201 30.83 -1.41 16.98
C PRO A 201 30.14 -1.99 15.74
N THR A 202 28.85 -1.73 15.58
CA THR A 202 28.05 -2.28 14.48
C THR A 202 27.99 -1.35 13.27
N LEU A 203 27.81 -1.90 12.07
CA LEU A 203 27.54 -1.17 10.83
C LEU A 203 26.17 -1.56 10.31
N SER A 204 25.30 -0.58 10.09
CA SER A 204 24.10 -0.79 9.28
C SER A 204 24.46 -1.02 7.83
N LYS A 205 23.52 -1.56 7.05
CA LYS A 205 23.68 -1.76 5.60
C LYS A 205 24.13 -0.49 4.86
N ALA A 206 23.52 0.66 5.16
CA ALA A 206 23.89 1.94 4.52
C ALA A 206 25.33 2.37 4.90
N GLU A 207 25.72 2.20 6.16
CA GLU A 207 27.08 2.51 6.61
C GLU A 207 28.12 1.55 6.04
N PHE A 208 27.76 0.28 5.85
CA PHE A 208 28.60 -0.70 5.15
C PHE A 208 28.82 -0.30 3.70
N SER A 209 27.76 0.00 2.94
CA SER A 209 27.88 0.44 1.54
C SER A 209 28.79 1.65 1.44
N LEU A 210 28.55 2.67 2.27
CA LEU A 210 29.37 3.88 2.32
C LEU A 210 30.83 3.57 2.68
N TYR A 211 31.06 2.61 3.58
CA TYR A 211 32.42 2.23 3.98
C TYR A 211 33.20 1.59 2.83
N ILE A 212 32.59 0.63 2.13
CA ILE A 212 33.22 -0.06 1.01
C ILE A 212 33.45 0.90 -0.16
N GLU A 213 32.47 1.74 -0.50
CA GLU A 213 32.62 2.78 -1.53
C GLU A 213 33.75 3.77 -1.20
N THR A 214 33.82 4.22 0.07
CA THR A 214 34.89 5.13 0.50
C THR A 214 36.26 4.46 0.44
N ILE A 215 36.36 3.16 0.74
CA ILE A 215 37.62 2.42 0.60
C ILE A 215 38.00 2.30 -0.87
N ALA A 216 37.07 1.93 -1.75
CA ALA A 216 37.33 1.82 -3.18
C ALA A 216 37.86 3.15 -3.75
N ALA A 217 37.19 4.27 -3.44
CA ALA A 217 37.62 5.61 -3.84
C ALA A 217 38.97 6.05 -3.23
N GLU A 218 39.39 5.47 -2.10
CA GLU A 218 40.70 5.75 -1.49
C GLU A 218 41.85 4.93 -2.11
N ILE A 219 41.52 3.83 -2.78
CA ILE A 219 42.46 2.98 -3.51
C ILE A 219 42.70 3.59 -4.90
N SER A 220 41.63 3.87 -5.64
CA SER A 220 41.67 4.38 -7.01
C SER A 220 40.28 4.87 -7.47
N ASP A 221 40.23 5.73 -8.49
CA ASP A 221 38.99 6.15 -9.15
C ASP A 221 38.51 5.15 -10.22
N ASN A 222 39.09 3.94 -10.28
CA ASN A 222 38.75 2.92 -11.27
C ASN A 222 37.78 1.85 -10.73
N GLU A 223 36.76 1.53 -11.53
CA GLU A 223 35.78 0.45 -11.28
C GLU A 223 36.41 -0.93 -10.98
N THR A 224 37.59 -1.20 -11.55
CA THR A 224 38.30 -2.47 -11.36
C THR A 224 38.70 -2.74 -9.91
N ASP A 225 38.99 -1.69 -9.13
CA ASP A 225 39.37 -1.85 -7.72
C ASP A 225 38.13 -2.07 -6.83
N PHE A 226 36.99 -1.47 -7.20
CA PHE A 226 35.70 -1.79 -6.57
C PHE A 226 35.35 -3.26 -6.78
N ASP A 227 35.38 -3.74 -8.03
CA ASP A 227 35.10 -5.14 -8.37
C ASP A 227 36.07 -6.11 -7.66
N SER A 228 37.36 -5.75 -7.58
CA SER A 228 38.36 -6.54 -6.88
C SER A 228 38.08 -6.63 -5.37
N LEU A 229 37.68 -5.53 -4.75
CA LEU A 229 37.35 -5.47 -3.33
C LEU A 229 36.10 -6.30 -3.01
N VAL A 230 35.05 -6.17 -3.83
CA VAL A 230 33.82 -6.97 -3.72
C VAL A 230 34.13 -8.46 -3.90
N THR A 231 34.94 -8.82 -4.89
CA THR A 231 35.35 -10.21 -5.14
C THR A 231 36.10 -10.79 -3.95
N PHE A 232 37.06 -10.05 -3.40
CA PHE A 232 37.79 -10.46 -2.20
C PHE A 232 36.87 -10.72 -1.01
N LEU A 233 35.94 -9.81 -0.73
CA LEU A 233 34.99 -9.96 0.37
C LEU A 233 34.01 -11.11 0.14
N THR A 234 33.64 -11.40 -1.11
CA THR A 234 32.76 -12.51 -1.48
C THR A 234 33.43 -13.85 -1.18
N VAL A 235 34.64 -14.07 -1.73
CA VAL A 235 35.41 -15.31 -1.55
C VAL A 235 35.74 -15.57 -0.08
N ARG A 236 36.08 -14.52 0.67
CA ARG A 236 36.49 -14.67 2.07
C ARG A 236 35.37 -15.20 2.96
N ASN A 237 34.12 -14.87 2.64
CA ASN A 237 32.94 -15.31 3.38
C ASN A 237 32.47 -16.71 2.98
N GLU A 238 32.70 -17.13 1.73
CA GLU A 238 32.24 -18.44 1.21
C GLU A 238 33.01 -19.65 1.77
N GLN A 239 34.14 -19.43 2.41
CA GLN A 239 34.99 -20.51 2.92
C GLN A 239 34.35 -21.33 4.05
N ASN A 240 33.26 -20.87 4.68
CA ASN A 240 32.60 -21.56 5.79
C ASN A 240 31.20 -22.07 5.43
N CYS A 241 31.10 -23.36 5.07
CA CYS A 241 29.85 -23.99 4.64
C CYS A 241 28.77 -24.06 5.74
N ILE A 242 29.17 -24.15 7.01
CA ILE A 242 28.25 -24.23 8.15
C ILE A 242 27.55 -22.89 8.35
N GLU A 243 28.32 -21.79 8.30
CA GLU A 243 27.80 -20.43 8.38
C GLU A 243 26.82 -20.13 7.24
N ARG A 244 27.16 -20.58 6.01
CA ARG A 244 26.26 -20.45 4.85
C ARG A 244 24.93 -21.15 5.06
N LEU A 245 24.94 -22.41 5.53
CA LEU A 245 23.72 -23.18 5.75
C LEU A 245 22.84 -22.53 6.83
N ARG A 246 23.46 -22.10 7.94
CA ARG A 246 22.79 -21.40 9.04
C ARG A 246 22.15 -20.10 8.57
N ARG A 247 22.88 -19.27 7.82
CA ARG A 247 22.37 -18.01 7.25
C ARG A 247 21.14 -18.25 6.38
N THR A 248 21.19 -19.25 5.49
CA THR A 248 20.06 -19.58 4.61
C THR A 248 18.84 -20.03 5.42
N ALA A 249 19.02 -20.88 6.44
CA ALA A 249 17.94 -21.32 7.32
C ALA A 249 17.31 -20.14 8.09
N ARG A 250 18.14 -19.31 8.72
CA ARG A 250 17.69 -18.11 9.46
C ARG A 250 16.95 -17.11 8.58
N ARG A 251 17.45 -16.85 7.37
CA ARG A 251 16.78 -15.96 6.41
C ARG A 251 15.40 -16.47 6.04
N LYS A 252 15.28 -17.78 5.77
CA LYS A 252 13.99 -18.42 5.51
C LYS A 252 13.04 -18.23 6.69
N TRP A 253 13.50 -18.46 7.92
CA TRP A 253 12.63 -18.30 9.09
C TRP A 253 12.22 -16.85 9.37
N LEU A 254 13.06 -15.86 9.04
CA LEU A 254 12.65 -14.45 9.11
C LEU A 254 11.63 -14.10 8.02
N HIS A 255 11.77 -14.67 6.84
CA HIS A 255 10.77 -14.54 5.77
C HIS A 255 9.43 -15.16 6.18
N ASP A 256 9.44 -16.32 6.86
CA ASP A 256 8.22 -16.96 7.38
C ASP A 256 7.44 -16.03 8.35
N ILE A 257 8.12 -15.13 9.10
CA ILE A 257 7.47 -14.14 9.97
C ILE A 257 6.76 -13.06 9.15
N GLN A 258 7.38 -12.59 8.07
CA GLN A 258 6.80 -11.59 7.18
C GLN A 258 5.61 -12.18 6.41
N GLN A 259 5.79 -13.37 5.86
CA GLN A 259 4.73 -14.10 5.16
C GLN A 259 3.53 -14.39 6.08
N ALA A 260 3.76 -14.67 7.37
CA ALA A 260 2.68 -14.81 8.34
C ALA A 260 1.85 -13.53 8.46
N ALA A 261 2.45 -12.34 8.39
CA ALA A 261 1.71 -11.07 8.41
C ALA A 261 0.91 -10.80 7.13
N GLU A 262 1.43 -11.24 5.98
CA GLU A 262 0.76 -11.09 4.68
C GLU A 262 -0.47 -12.00 4.56
N THR A 263 -0.33 -13.24 5.04
CA THR A 263 -1.36 -14.29 4.96
C THR A 263 -2.33 -14.30 6.13
N SER A 264 -1.92 -13.77 7.29
CA SER A 264 -2.86 -13.57 8.40
C SER A 264 -3.89 -12.52 8.01
N SER A 265 -5.18 -12.85 8.11
CA SER A 265 -6.31 -11.92 7.91
C SER A 265 -6.36 -10.83 8.98
N SER A 266 -5.30 -10.03 9.06
CA SER A 266 -5.06 -8.95 10.02
C SER A 266 -4.97 -9.38 11.50
N SER A 267 -4.69 -10.66 11.79
CA SER A 267 -4.45 -11.14 13.15
C SER A 267 -2.97 -11.23 13.50
N LEU A 268 -2.57 -10.61 14.61
CA LEU A 268 -1.20 -10.69 15.13
C LEU A 268 -0.85 -12.05 15.73
N GLU A 269 -1.84 -12.90 16.00
CA GLU A 269 -1.62 -14.22 16.61
C GLU A 269 -0.69 -15.11 15.77
N PHE A 270 -0.89 -15.13 14.45
CA PHE A 270 -0.05 -15.90 13.53
C PHE A 270 1.38 -15.36 13.46
N VAL A 271 1.54 -14.04 13.57
CA VAL A 271 2.85 -13.39 13.63
C VAL A 271 3.57 -13.77 14.92
N TYR A 272 2.90 -13.73 16.07
CA TYR A 272 3.47 -14.17 17.35
C TYR A 272 3.89 -15.64 17.32
N LYS A 273 3.04 -16.51 16.77
CA LYS A 273 3.33 -17.93 16.62
C LYS A 273 4.56 -18.16 15.74
N SER A 274 4.65 -17.47 14.60
CA SER A 274 5.80 -17.56 13.69
C SER A 274 7.09 -17.11 14.37
N VAL A 275 7.07 -16.00 15.14
CA VAL A 275 8.22 -15.54 15.93
C VAL A 275 8.71 -16.59 16.91
N PHE A 276 7.83 -17.16 17.74
CA PHE A 276 8.24 -18.15 18.74
C PHE A 276 8.73 -19.45 18.08
N GLN A 277 8.08 -19.89 17.00
CA GLN A 277 8.56 -21.04 16.22
C GLN A 277 9.95 -20.81 15.64
N THR A 278 10.23 -19.62 15.13
CA THR A 278 11.55 -19.24 14.61
C THR A 278 12.63 -19.27 15.70
N LEU A 279 12.34 -18.74 16.89
CA LEU A 279 13.26 -18.80 18.03
C LEU A 279 13.53 -20.25 18.48
N TYR A 280 12.51 -21.11 18.51
CA TYR A 280 12.68 -22.53 18.84
C TYR A 280 13.50 -23.28 17.81
N LYS A 281 13.23 -23.09 16.51
CA LYS A 281 14.00 -23.71 15.42
C LYS A 281 15.48 -23.35 15.50
N ASP A 282 15.81 -22.09 15.81
CA ASP A 282 17.20 -21.67 15.99
C ASP A 282 17.84 -22.29 17.23
N SER A 283 17.11 -22.37 18.34
CA SER A 283 17.60 -23.01 19.56
C SER A 283 17.91 -24.49 19.36
N GLU A 284 17.05 -25.23 18.65
CA GLU A 284 17.25 -26.65 18.33
C GLU A 284 18.41 -26.86 17.35
N ALA A 285 18.46 -26.08 16.26
CA ALA A 285 19.43 -26.27 15.19
C ALA A 285 20.83 -25.72 15.49
N HIS A 286 20.90 -24.60 16.22
CA HIS A 286 22.12 -23.80 16.38
C HIS A 286 22.40 -23.38 17.84
N GLY A 287 21.40 -23.43 18.72
CA GLY A 287 21.51 -23.03 20.12
C GLY A 287 21.83 -24.16 21.10
N GLU A 288 22.38 -25.30 20.67
CA GLU A 288 22.66 -26.48 21.51
C GLU A 288 21.41 -27.04 22.23
N ASN A 289 20.25 -26.93 21.58
CA ASN A 289 18.97 -27.42 22.09
C ASN A 289 18.60 -26.80 23.46
N LYS A 290 18.91 -25.51 23.66
CA LYS A 290 18.53 -24.76 24.87
C LYS A 290 17.01 -24.70 24.98
N LYS A 291 16.49 -24.98 26.18
CA LYS A 291 15.06 -24.77 26.46
C LYS A 291 14.82 -23.30 26.77
N ILE A 292 14.36 -22.56 25.77
CA ILE A 292 14.08 -21.13 25.90
C ILE A 292 12.64 -20.85 26.31
N SER A 293 12.44 -19.77 27.07
CA SER A 293 11.16 -19.09 27.26
C SER A 293 11.22 -17.76 26.55
N SER A 294 10.16 -17.38 25.86
CA SER A 294 10.14 -16.14 25.07
C SER A 294 8.85 -15.37 25.31
N SER A 295 8.94 -14.03 25.28
CA SER A 295 7.80 -13.15 25.50
C SER A 295 7.91 -11.86 24.71
N ILE A 296 6.78 -11.31 24.29
CA ILE A 296 6.67 -10.02 23.60
C ILE A 296 5.84 -9.11 24.49
N ALA A 297 6.42 -7.95 24.84
CA ALA A 297 5.74 -6.92 25.59
C ALA A 297 5.70 -5.61 24.79
N LEU A 298 4.53 -4.98 24.72
CA LEU A 298 4.34 -3.72 24.00
C LEU A 298 4.20 -2.56 25.00
N LEU A 299 4.73 -1.40 24.64
CA LEU A 299 4.56 -0.18 25.42
C LEU A 299 3.11 0.27 25.36
N ARG A 300 2.51 0.50 26.53
CA ARG A 300 1.18 1.09 26.68
C ARG A 300 1.23 2.27 27.63
N ARG A 301 0.38 3.28 27.37
CA ARG A 301 0.20 4.41 28.28
C ARG A 301 -0.42 3.95 29.59
N ASN A 302 0.17 4.40 30.68
CA ASN A 302 -0.23 4.08 32.03
C ASN A 302 -1.21 5.13 32.57
N ASN A 303 -2.50 4.93 32.29
CA ASN A 303 -3.54 5.84 32.79
C ASN A 303 -4.02 5.50 34.21
N HIS A 304 -3.67 4.32 34.73
CA HIS A 304 -4.20 3.80 36.00
C HIS A 304 -3.28 4.02 37.19
N ARG A 305 -1.96 4.01 36.98
CA ARG A 305 -0.93 4.13 38.03
C ARG A 305 0.19 5.08 37.62
N PRO A 306 -0.11 6.35 37.30
CA PRO A 306 0.88 7.29 36.74
C PRO A 306 2.11 7.49 37.64
N GLU A 307 1.99 7.27 38.96
CA GLU A 307 3.07 7.31 39.93
C GLU A 307 4.20 6.30 39.63
N ARG A 308 3.91 5.25 38.87
CA ARG A 308 4.87 4.20 38.49
C ARG A 308 5.50 4.40 37.10
N GLY A 309 5.26 5.56 36.49
CA GLY A 309 5.76 5.95 35.17
C GLY A 309 4.67 6.11 34.12
N GLU A 310 4.94 6.92 33.09
CA GLU A 310 4.00 7.25 32.01
C GLU A 310 3.63 6.04 31.14
N TYR A 311 4.56 5.09 30.98
CA TYR A 311 4.37 3.89 30.17
C TYR A 311 4.66 2.65 31.00
N PHE A 312 3.97 1.55 30.67
CA PHE A 312 4.28 0.21 31.16
C PHE A 312 4.45 -0.76 29.98
N LEU A 313 5.17 -1.85 30.21
CA LEU A 313 5.32 -2.94 29.25
C LEU A 313 4.20 -3.97 29.50
N HIS A 314 3.33 -4.14 28.52
CA HIS A 314 2.23 -5.09 28.58
C HIS A 314 2.57 -6.35 27.80
N TYR A 315 2.63 -7.49 28.48
CA TYR A 315 2.96 -8.79 27.87
C TYR A 315 1.78 -9.30 27.05
N VAL A 316 1.89 -9.18 25.72
CA VAL A 316 0.82 -9.52 24.77
C VAL A 316 0.93 -10.94 24.21
N ALA A 317 2.11 -11.53 24.26
CA ALA A 317 2.36 -12.88 23.78
C ALA A 317 3.54 -13.50 24.52
N CYS A 318 3.51 -14.82 24.69
CA CYS A 318 4.62 -15.59 25.24
C CYS A 318 4.56 -17.04 24.78
N THR A 319 5.60 -17.80 25.10
CA THR A 319 5.64 -19.25 24.97
C THR A 319 4.54 -19.91 25.79
N LEU A 320 3.98 -21.00 25.27
CA LEU A 320 2.73 -21.61 25.76
C LEU A 320 2.80 -21.99 27.24
N GLU A 321 3.94 -22.50 27.68
CA GLU A 321 4.16 -22.97 29.05
C GLU A 321 4.29 -21.82 30.06
N ASP A 322 4.53 -20.60 29.58
CA ASP A 322 4.69 -19.41 30.41
C ASP A 322 3.42 -18.55 30.46
N ALA A 323 2.43 -18.87 29.62
CA ALA A 323 1.17 -18.14 29.51
C ALA A 323 0.44 -17.94 30.83
N PRO A 324 0.34 -18.93 31.76
CA PRO A 324 -0.33 -18.73 33.04
C PRO A 324 0.31 -17.66 33.94
N PHE A 325 1.59 -17.37 33.74
CA PHE A 325 2.36 -16.46 34.61
C PHE A 325 2.63 -15.11 33.95
N VAL A 326 2.88 -15.09 32.63
CA VAL A 326 3.42 -13.93 31.91
C VAL A 326 2.35 -13.20 31.10
N LEU A 327 1.38 -13.90 30.52
CA LEU A 327 0.42 -13.30 29.59
C LEU A 327 -0.46 -12.25 30.30
N ASN A 328 -0.69 -11.11 29.63
CA ASN A 328 -1.43 -9.96 30.15
C ASN A 328 -0.82 -9.25 31.38
N GLN A 329 0.37 -9.64 31.82
CA GLN A 329 1.05 -8.92 32.90
C GLN A 329 1.48 -7.51 32.48
N ALA A 330 1.64 -6.64 33.48
CA ALA A 330 2.09 -5.26 33.32
C ALA A 330 3.39 -5.02 34.11
N LEU A 331 4.51 -4.86 33.39
CA LEU A 331 5.78 -4.46 33.98
C LEU A 331 5.91 -2.94 33.98
N TYR A 332 5.92 -2.36 35.17
CA TYR A 332 6.09 -0.93 35.38
C TYR A 332 7.57 -0.54 35.42
N ARG A 333 7.87 0.74 35.21
CA ARG A 333 9.24 1.25 35.04
C ARG A 333 10.13 1.04 36.27
N ASP A 334 9.53 1.02 37.45
CA ASP A 334 10.17 0.78 38.74
C ASP A 334 10.47 -0.70 39.03
N MET A 335 9.97 -1.65 38.22
CA MET A 335 10.01 -3.09 38.55
C MET A 335 11.14 -3.88 37.88
N GLY A 336 11.54 -3.54 36.65
CA GLY A 336 12.32 -4.45 35.83
C GLY A 336 13.35 -3.80 34.93
N VAL A 337 14.46 -4.51 34.73
CA VAL A 337 15.58 -4.14 33.85
C VAL A 337 15.20 -3.95 32.37
N SER A 338 14.08 -4.49 31.91
CA SER A 338 13.67 -4.44 30.51
C SER A 338 13.48 -3.02 29.98
N PHE A 339 13.23 -2.03 30.86
CA PHE A 339 13.20 -0.62 30.48
C PHE A 339 14.56 -0.07 30.06
N GLY A 340 15.68 -0.68 30.48
CA GLY A 340 17.02 -0.32 29.98
C GLY A 340 17.12 -0.49 28.46
N ALA A 341 16.56 -1.57 27.92
CA ALA A 341 16.51 -1.79 26.46
C ALA A 341 15.58 -0.78 25.75
N VAL A 342 14.53 -0.33 26.43
CA VAL A 342 13.61 0.71 25.91
C VAL A 342 14.29 2.07 25.85
N ASP A 343 15.00 2.45 26.92
CA ASP A 343 15.62 3.76 27.06
C ASP A 343 16.87 3.89 26.16
N GLU A 344 17.72 2.86 26.13
CA GLU A 344 18.95 2.87 25.34
C GLU A 344 18.71 2.50 23.87
N GLY A 345 17.62 1.80 23.57
CA GLY A 345 17.34 1.26 22.25
C GLY A 345 18.34 0.18 21.83
N ASN A 346 19.09 -0.42 22.74
CA ASN A 346 20.02 -1.51 22.46
C ASN A 346 19.58 -2.80 23.17
N PRO A 347 19.97 -3.99 22.68
CA PRO A 347 19.73 -5.23 23.39
C PRO A 347 20.44 -5.24 24.74
N LEU A 348 19.75 -5.75 25.75
CA LEU A 348 20.31 -5.99 27.08
C LEU A 348 20.50 -7.49 27.29
N HIS A 349 21.72 -7.91 27.64
CA HIS A 349 22.04 -9.30 27.95
C HIS A 349 22.48 -9.43 29.40
N ILE A 350 21.75 -10.25 30.15
CA ILE A 350 22.05 -10.59 31.55
C ILE A 350 22.49 -12.05 31.57
N LEU A 351 23.78 -12.26 31.86
CA LEU A 351 24.37 -13.60 31.91
C LEU A 351 23.75 -14.43 33.05
N LYS A 352 23.62 -13.84 34.24
CA LYS A 352 23.11 -14.51 35.44
C LYS A 352 21.96 -13.74 36.06
N VAL A 353 20.74 -14.18 35.76
CA VAL A 353 19.50 -13.53 36.21
C VAL A 353 19.43 -13.42 37.73
N GLN A 354 19.80 -14.48 38.43
CA GLN A 354 19.73 -14.60 39.88
C GLN A 354 20.67 -13.63 40.63
N GLU A 355 21.78 -13.21 40.01
CA GLU A 355 22.78 -12.33 40.64
C GLU A 355 22.50 -10.83 40.37
N HIS A 356 21.64 -10.51 39.38
CA HIS A 356 21.43 -9.11 38.95
C HIS A 356 20.51 -8.31 39.89
N GLY A 357 19.61 -8.97 40.62
CA GLY A 357 18.75 -8.36 41.66
C GLY A 357 17.65 -7.38 41.19
N ARG A 358 17.61 -7.02 39.90
CA ARG A 358 16.57 -6.15 39.29
C ARG A 358 15.78 -6.83 38.17
N VAL A 359 16.10 -8.08 37.86
CA VAL A 359 15.31 -8.87 36.90
C VAL A 359 14.01 -9.25 37.58
N HIS A 360 12.89 -8.96 36.94
CA HIS A 360 11.58 -9.35 37.44
C HIS A 360 11.23 -10.75 36.94
N ILE A 361 10.92 -11.67 37.86
CA ILE A 361 10.58 -13.06 37.55
C ILE A 361 9.10 -13.28 37.83
N TRP A 362 8.31 -13.53 36.79
CA TRP A 362 6.87 -13.78 36.92
C TRP A 362 6.54 -15.14 37.52
N ASN A 363 7.33 -16.17 37.17
CA ASN A 363 7.15 -17.52 37.70
C ASN A 363 8.07 -17.75 38.90
N CYS A 364 7.52 -17.64 40.11
CA CYS A 364 8.27 -17.78 41.36
C CYS A 364 9.01 -19.13 41.50
N HIS A 365 8.56 -20.19 40.82
CA HIS A 365 9.25 -21.48 40.80
C HIS A 365 10.63 -21.43 40.14
N ARG A 366 10.95 -20.35 39.40
CA ARG A 366 12.22 -20.15 38.70
C ARG A 366 13.17 -19.18 39.39
N GLU A 367 12.82 -18.65 40.56
CA GLU A 367 13.66 -17.67 41.28
C GLU A 367 15.06 -18.21 41.63
N ASN A 368 15.19 -19.53 41.84
CA ASN A 368 16.45 -20.17 42.19
C ASN A 368 17.13 -20.87 40.99
N ILE A 369 16.62 -20.71 39.77
CA ILE A 369 17.20 -21.33 38.57
C ILE A 369 18.26 -20.39 38.01
N THR A 370 19.47 -20.94 37.78
CA THR A 370 20.54 -20.21 37.11
C THR A 370 20.29 -20.17 35.61
N GLY A 371 20.39 -19.00 35.01
CA GLY A 371 20.20 -18.85 33.58
C GLY A 371 20.40 -17.42 33.10
N SER A 372 20.29 -17.27 31.78
CA SER A 372 20.52 -16.02 31.07
C SER A 372 19.23 -15.43 30.56
N PHE A 373 19.18 -14.10 30.45
CA PHE A 373 18.04 -13.35 29.92
C PHE A 373 18.53 -12.29 28.94
N VAL A 374 17.88 -12.24 27.77
CA VAL A 374 18.11 -11.25 26.73
C VAL A 374 16.84 -10.47 26.49
N VAL A 375 16.95 -9.15 26.43
CA VAL A 375 15.86 -8.24 26.06
C VAL A 375 16.27 -7.49 24.81
N VAL A 376 15.50 -7.66 23.73
CA VAL A 376 15.73 -6.99 22.45
C VAL A 376 14.64 -5.93 22.24
N PRO A 377 15.00 -4.67 21.96
CA PRO A 377 14.02 -3.62 21.70
C PRO A 377 13.34 -3.82 20.33
N LEU A 378 12.02 -3.64 20.30
CA LEU A 378 11.21 -3.63 19.09
C LEU A 378 11.06 -2.19 18.61
N LYS A 379 11.48 -1.92 17.37
CA LYS A 379 11.61 -0.55 16.86
C LYS A 379 10.78 -0.33 15.61
N ASP A 380 10.21 0.87 15.51
CA ASP A 380 9.54 1.30 14.28
C ASP A 380 10.55 1.82 13.23
N GLN A 381 10.03 2.24 12.08
CA GLN A 381 10.83 2.82 10.99
C GLN A 381 11.58 4.11 11.38
N TYR A 382 11.15 4.79 12.45
CA TYR A 382 11.80 5.98 12.99
C TYR A 382 12.76 5.66 14.13
N ASN A 383 13.11 4.38 14.31
CA ASN A 383 13.99 3.87 15.35
C ASN A 383 13.46 4.14 16.78
N ARG A 384 12.14 4.37 16.93
CA ARG A 384 11.49 4.53 18.24
C ARG A 384 11.12 3.15 18.78
N VAL A 385 11.43 2.92 20.06
CA VAL A 385 11.08 1.66 20.71
C VAL A 385 9.58 1.66 21.04
N PHE A 386 8.85 0.63 20.59
CA PHE A 386 7.42 0.46 20.87
C PHE A 386 7.12 -0.80 21.70
N GLY A 387 8.14 -1.60 22.01
CA GLY A 387 8.03 -2.81 22.80
C GLY A 387 9.37 -3.51 22.96
N VAL A 388 9.36 -4.70 23.56
CA VAL A 388 10.54 -5.55 23.75
C VAL A 388 10.20 -7.02 23.49
N LEU A 389 11.18 -7.75 22.97
CA LEU A 389 11.21 -9.21 22.91
C LEU A 389 12.15 -9.71 24.01
N GLY A 390 11.62 -10.45 24.98
CA GLY A 390 12.40 -11.11 26.03
C GLY A 390 12.60 -12.59 25.72
N VAL A 391 13.83 -13.09 25.91
CA VAL A 391 14.17 -14.51 25.76
C VAL A 391 15.05 -14.94 26.94
N ASP A 392 14.69 -16.01 27.63
CA ASP A 392 15.44 -16.55 28.77
C ASP A 392 15.73 -18.04 28.64
N THR A 393 16.77 -18.50 29.33
CA THR A 393 17.11 -19.93 29.49
C THR A 393 16.66 -20.51 30.84
N LEU A 394 15.75 -19.86 31.57
CA LEU A 394 15.34 -20.32 32.92
C LEU A 394 14.50 -21.59 32.91
N ARG A 395 14.08 -22.06 31.72
CA ARG A 395 13.50 -23.40 31.52
C ARG A 395 14.54 -24.49 31.37
N ASP A 396 15.78 -24.12 31.07
CA ASP A 396 16.89 -25.05 31.04
C ASP A 396 17.41 -25.22 32.47
N HIS A 397 17.62 -26.47 32.91
CA HIS A 397 18.23 -26.76 34.22
C HIS A 397 19.77 -26.78 34.12
N CYS A 398 20.31 -26.16 33.08
CA CYS A 398 21.73 -26.14 32.72
C CYS A 398 22.20 -24.69 32.60
N GLU A 399 23.43 -24.40 33.06
CA GLU A 399 24.06 -23.07 32.97
C GLU A 399 24.49 -22.72 31.53
N LYS A 400 23.52 -22.70 30.61
CA LYS A 400 23.73 -22.30 29.22
C LYS A 400 23.40 -20.82 29.05
N TYR A 401 24.38 -20.08 28.54
CA TYR A 401 24.28 -18.66 28.25
C TYR A 401 24.06 -18.42 26.76
N PHE A 402 23.45 -17.29 26.41
CA PHE A 402 23.34 -16.88 25.01
C PHE A 402 24.68 -16.41 24.47
N THR A 403 25.02 -16.89 23.28
CA THR A 403 26.16 -16.45 22.48
C THR A 403 25.85 -15.16 21.72
N ALA A 404 26.88 -14.46 21.24
CA ALA A 404 26.69 -13.27 20.40
C ALA A 404 25.88 -13.57 19.12
N GLN A 405 26.08 -14.76 18.53
CA GLN A 405 25.38 -15.18 17.31
C GLN A 405 23.87 -15.38 17.55
N GLU A 406 23.48 -15.90 18.71
CA GLU A 406 22.07 -16.01 19.12
C GLU A 406 21.45 -14.63 19.35
N ILE A 407 22.15 -13.74 20.06
CA ILE A 407 21.67 -12.37 20.35
C ILE A 407 21.50 -11.57 19.04
N ASN A 408 22.43 -11.71 18.10
CA ASN A 408 22.35 -11.11 16.77
C ASN A 408 21.13 -11.63 16.00
N PHE A 409 20.89 -12.93 16.03
CA PHE A 409 19.72 -13.51 15.39
C PHE A 409 18.40 -13.03 16.04
N TYR A 410 18.34 -12.90 17.37
CA TYR A 410 17.16 -12.38 18.06
C TYR A 410 16.86 -10.92 17.71
N GLN A 411 17.91 -10.12 17.42
CA GLN A 411 17.73 -8.79 16.82
C GLN A 411 17.12 -8.84 15.42
N GLY A 412 17.55 -9.80 14.59
CA GLY A 412 16.93 -10.08 13.29
C GLY A 412 15.45 -10.46 13.42
N VAL A 413 15.11 -11.33 14.37
CA VAL A 413 13.72 -11.72 14.68
C VAL A 413 12.90 -10.52 15.15
N ALA A 414 13.43 -9.69 16.04
CA ALA A 414 12.78 -8.47 16.51
C ALA A 414 12.50 -7.48 15.37
N LYS A 415 13.45 -7.34 14.43
CA LYS A 415 13.28 -6.51 13.23
C LYS A 415 12.20 -7.07 12.30
N ALA A 416 12.23 -8.37 12.00
CA ALA A 416 11.22 -9.04 11.19
C ALA A 416 9.82 -8.93 11.81
N PHE A 417 9.71 -9.16 13.12
CA PHE A 417 8.49 -8.95 13.88
C PHE A 417 8.02 -7.50 13.79
N SER A 418 8.92 -6.52 13.92
CA SER A 418 8.54 -5.11 13.88
C SER A 418 7.95 -4.71 12.52
N ILE A 419 8.51 -5.21 11.42
CA ILE A 419 7.97 -5.01 10.07
C ILE A 419 6.59 -5.66 9.95
N ALA A 420 6.47 -6.94 10.32
CA ALA A 420 5.23 -7.71 10.29
C ALA A 420 4.12 -7.09 11.15
N TYR A 421 4.46 -6.62 12.35
CA TYR A 421 3.53 -5.97 13.28
C TYR A 421 2.94 -4.70 12.69
N HIS A 422 3.79 -3.83 12.10
CA HIS A 422 3.32 -2.59 11.49
C HIS A 422 2.51 -2.86 10.22
N HIS A 423 2.86 -3.88 9.43
CA HIS A 423 2.07 -4.32 8.28
C HIS A 423 0.64 -4.68 8.69
N VAL A 424 0.48 -5.58 9.67
CA VAL A 424 -0.84 -5.99 10.19
C VAL A 424 -1.59 -4.80 10.82
N ARG A 425 -0.89 -3.93 11.54
CA ARG A 425 -1.50 -2.77 12.19
C ARG A 425 -2.02 -1.75 11.19
N VAL A 426 -1.22 -1.36 10.20
CA VAL A 426 -1.64 -0.42 9.15
C VAL A 426 -2.82 -0.99 8.38
N ARG A 427 -2.79 -2.29 8.03
CA ARG A 427 -3.93 -2.96 7.38
C ARG A 427 -5.20 -2.91 8.23
N ASN A 428 -5.09 -3.18 9.54
CA ASN A 428 -6.21 -3.06 10.47
C ASN A 428 -6.74 -1.62 10.60
N ASP A 429 -5.84 -0.64 10.65
CA ASP A 429 -6.22 0.76 10.76
C ASP A 429 -6.94 1.22 9.48
N ILE A 430 -6.47 0.80 8.29
CA ILE A 430 -7.16 1.02 7.01
C ILE A 430 -8.55 0.37 7.02
N LEU A 431 -8.66 -0.89 7.42
CA LEU A 431 -9.95 -1.59 7.48
C LEU A 431 -10.94 -0.89 8.41
N LYS A 432 -10.48 -0.41 9.58
CA LYS A 432 -11.34 0.37 10.49
C LYS A 432 -11.79 1.70 9.89
N VAL A 433 -10.92 2.38 9.13
CA VAL A 433 -11.30 3.60 8.42
C VAL A 433 -12.34 3.29 7.35
N VAL A 434 -12.14 2.24 6.55
CA VAL A 434 -13.12 1.82 5.53
C VAL A 434 -14.47 1.46 6.18
N ASP A 435 -14.44 0.69 7.27
CA ASP A 435 -15.63 0.28 8.01
C ASP A 435 -16.38 1.47 8.63
N SER A 436 -15.65 2.42 9.23
CA SER A 436 -16.27 3.60 9.85
C SER A 436 -16.70 4.69 8.87
N ALA A 437 -15.99 4.87 7.75
CA ALA A 437 -16.22 5.99 6.84
C ALA A 437 -17.14 5.66 5.68
N VAL A 438 -17.07 4.44 5.13
CA VAL A 438 -17.86 4.02 3.95
C VAL A 438 -19.04 3.16 4.34
N LEU A 439 -18.77 2.07 5.07
CA LEU A 439 -19.82 1.12 5.41
C LEU A 439 -20.86 1.73 6.34
N ASN A 440 -20.46 2.65 7.24
CA ASN A 440 -21.41 3.26 8.16
C ASN A 440 -22.57 3.98 7.47
N TYR A 441 -22.32 4.86 6.48
CA TYR A 441 -23.40 5.58 5.82
C TYR A 441 -24.17 4.70 4.84
N LEU A 442 -23.49 3.78 4.14
CA LEU A 442 -24.14 2.84 3.23
C LEU A 442 -25.12 1.91 3.97
N PHE A 443 -24.69 1.32 5.10
CA PHE A 443 -25.57 0.49 5.93
C PHE A 443 -26.67 1.31 6.57
N ARG A 444 -26.39 2.52 7.05
CA ARG A 444 -27.44 3.39 7.58
C ARG A 444 -28.51 3.73 6.53
N CYS A 445 -28.12 4.02 5.28
CA CYS A 445 -29.06 4.26 4.19
C CYS A 445 -29.94 3.04 3.95
N THR A 446 -29.36 1.85 3.99
CA THR A 446 -30.07 0.58 3.82
C THR A 446 -31.04 0.30 4.98
N ASP A 447 -30.57 0.40 6.22
CA ASP A 447 -31.32 0.06 7.44
C ASP A 447 -32.46 1.05 7.70
N THR A 448 -32.21 2.34 7.48
CA THR A 448 -33.22 3.40 7.69
C THR A 448 -34.11 3.61 6.47
N SER A 449 -33.66 3.17 5.30
CA SER A 449 -34.26 3.52 4.01
C SER A 449 -34.34 5.03 3.78
N GLU A 450 -33.51 5.84 4.45
CA GLU A 450 -33.47 7.30 4.27
C GLU A 450 -32.39 7.73 3.27
N VAL A 451 -32.63 8.83 2.55
CA VAL A 451 -31.60 9.49 1.74
C VAL A 451 -30.57 10.12 2.67
N LEU A 452 -29.30 9.76 2.51
CA LEU A 452 -28.21 10.27 3.34
C LEU A 452 -27.29 11.17 2.53
N TYR A 453 -26.93 12.29 3.14
CA TYR A 453 -25.90 13.19 2.67
C TYR A 453 -24.68 13.05 3.59
N THR A 454 -23.55 12.66 3.04
CA THR A 454 -22.31 12.49 3.83
C THR A 454 -21.13 13.15 3.14
N HIS A 455 -20.10 13.42 3.94
CA HIS A 455 -18.82 13.90 3.46
C HIS A 455 -17.75 12.91 3.90
N THR A 456 -17.20 12.16 2.94
CA THR A 456 -16.26 11.07 3.17
C THR A 456 -15.09 11.21 2.19
N TYR A 457 -13.85 10.97 2.63
CA TYR A 457 -12.63 11.11 1.80
C TYR A 457 -12.46 12.44 1.04
N LYS A 458 -13.00 13.55 1.60
CA LYS A 458 -13.06 14.89 1.00
C LYS A 458 -14.09 15.05 -0.12
N GLU A 459 -14.87 14.03 -0.41
CA GLU A 459 -15.93 14.07 -1.42
C GLU A 459 -17.30 14.10 -0.72
N ASN A 460 -18.26 14.77 -1.35
CA ASN A 460 -19.65 14.79 -0.88
C ASN A 460 -20.42 13.68 -1.59
N HIS A 461 -21.13 12.86 -0.82
CA HIS A 461 -21.92 11.76 -1.36
C HIS A 461 -23.40 11.96 -1.06
N ILE A 462 -24.25 11.59 -2.01
CA ILE A 462 -25.69 11.36 -1.79
C ILE A 462 -25.94 9.87 -1.93
N CYS A 463 -26.32 9.23 -0.84
CA CYS A 463 -26.75 7.84 -0.84
C CYS A 463 -28.27 7.78 -0.86
N VAL A 464 -28.85 7.19 -1.91
CA VAL A 464 -30.30 7.12 -2.15
C VAL A 464 -30.74 5.65 -2.11
N PRO A 465 -31.68 5.27 -1.22
CA PRO A 465 -32.20 3.91 -1.20
C PRO A 465 -33.24 3.71 -2.32
N LEU A 466 -33.07 2.63 -3.08
CA LEU A 466 -34.09 2.11 -3.99
C LEU A 466 -34.97 1.16 -3.21
N ARG A 467 -36.26 1.49 -3.08
CA ARG A 467 -37.18 0.76 -2.21
C ARG A 467 -38.01 -0.28 -2.96
N ASP A 468 -38.33 -1.37 -2.28
CA ASP A 468 -39.31 -2.35 -2.72
C ASP A 468 -40.75 -1.84 -2.55
N LEU A 469 -41.74 -2.61 -3.01
CA LEU A 469 -43.16 -2.32 -2.81
C LEU A 469 -43.58 -2.18 -1.32
N THR A 470 -42.79 -2.70 -0.38
CA THR A 470 -43.04 -2.59 1.07
C THR A 470 -42.37 -1.35 1.70
N GLY A 471 -41.63 -0.57 0.91
CA GLY A 471 -40.92 0.62 1.36
C GLY A 471 -39.56 0.34 2.02
N ARG A 472 -39.08 -0.91 2.00
CA ARG A 472 -37.76 -1.30 2.50
C ARG A 472 -36.71 -1.10 1.41
N ALA A 473 -35.48 -0.76 1.79
CA ALA A 473 -34.40 -0.62 0.81
C ALA A 473 -34.04 -1.98 0.19
N LEU A 474 -34.22 -2.12 -1.13
CA LEU A 474 -33.79 -3.25 -1.94
C LEU A 474 -32.34 -3.07 -2.40
N ALA A 475 -31.97 -1.83 -2.74
CA ALA A 475 -30.63 -1.44 -3.16
C ALA A 475 -30.35 0.00 -2.75
N MET A 476 -29.12 0.47 -2.91
CA MET A 476 -28.74 1.86 -2.69
C MET A 476 -27.92 2.38 -3.86
N LEU A 477 -28.11 3.64 -4.19
CA LEU A 477 -27.34 4.37 -5.18
C LEU A 477 -26.47 5.38 -4.45
N ASP A 478 -25.15 5.21 -4.52
CA ASP A 478 -24.20 6.20 -4.02
C ASP A 478 -23.78 7.12 -5.17
N ILE A 479 -23.99 8.42 -4.98
CA ILE A 479 -23.72 9.46 -5.97
C ILE A 479 -22.63 10.36 -5.41
N ASP A 480 -21.44 10.28 -6.00
CA ASP A 480 -20.32 11.15 -5.69
C ASP A 480 -20.48 12.53 -6.37
N LEU A 481 -20.39 13.59 -5.58
CA LEU A 481 -20.48 15.00 -5.98
C LEU A 481 -19.12 15.71 -5.97
N GLY A 482 -18.03 15.03 -5.60
CA GLY A 482 -16.68 15.58 -5.48
C GLY A 482 -16.50 16.59 -4.34
N GLU A 483 -15.38 17.31 -4.34
CA GLU A 483 -14.93 18.13 -3.21
C GLU A 483 -15.80 19.37 -2.91
N LEU A 484 -16.56 19.92 -3.86
CA LEU A 484 -17.09 21.30 -3.76
C LEU A 484 -18.46 21.61 -4.38
N LYS A 485 -19.20 20.65 -4.95
CA LYS A 485 -20.49 20.98 -5.59
C LYS A 485 -21.68 20.72 -4.65
N GLN A 486 -22.27 21.80 -4.13
CA GLN A 486 -23.71 21.79 -3.86
C GLN A 486 -24.43 21.79 -5.21
N LEU A 487 -25.31 20.82 -5.44
CA LEU A 487 -26.13 20.78 -6.66
C LEU A 487 -26.90 22.09 -6.80
N MET A 488 -26.82 22.71 -7.98
CA MET A 488 -27.66 23.86 -8.30
C MET A 488 -29.13 23.42 -8.38
N ALA A 489 -30.08 24.34 -8.18
CA ALA A 489 -31.51 23.99 -8.11
C ALA A 489 -32.02 23.19 -9.34
N HIS A 490 -31.53 23.52 -10.54
CA HIS A 490 -31.89 22.78 -11.75
C HIS A 490 -31.24 21.39 -11.81
N GLU A 491 -29.99 21.22 -11.35
CA GLU A 491 -29.32 19.91 -11.27
C GLU A 491 -30.00 19.01 -10.24
N TYR A 492 -30.41 19.58 -9.09
CA TYR A 492 -31.17 18.89 -8.07
C TYR A 492 -32.53 18.40 -8.59
N ASN A 493 -33.27 19.26 -9.31
CA ASN A 493 -34.56 18.88 -9.90
C ASN A 493 -34.41 17.78 -10.95
N SER A 494 -33.39 17.87 -11.81
CA SER A 494 -33.07 16.82 -12.78
C SER A 494 -32.71 15.51 -12.10
N LEU A 495 -31.88 15.55 -11.04
CA LEU A 495 -31.51 14.37 -10.27
C LEU A 495 -32.73 13.74 -9.58
N ARG A 496 -33.60 14.54 -8.97
CA ARG A 496 -34.85 14.09 -8.35
C ARG A 496 -35.74 13.36 -9.35
N LYS A 497 -35.95 13.93 -10.54
CA LYS A 497 -36.74 13.31 -11.61
C LYS A 497 -36.13 11.98 -12.07
N MET A 498 -34.81 11.94 -12.28
CA MET A 498 -34.11 10.70 -12.64
C MET A 498 -34.27 9.60 -11.56
N LEU A 499 -34.18 9.96 -10.28
CA LEU A 499 -34.38 9.03 -9.18
C LEU A 499 -35.82 8.52 -9.10
N MET A 500 -36.81 9.39 -9.34
CA MET A 500 -38.22 8.99 -9.40
C MET A 500 -38.46 7.97 -10.52
N ILE A 501 -37.98 8.27 -11.73
CA ILE A 501 -38.11 7.38 -12.90
C ILE A 501 -37.43 6.04 -12.67
N LEU A 502 -36.22 6.05 -12.08
CA LEU A 502 -35.50 4.83 -11.71
C LEU A 502 -36.29 4.01 -10.70
N HIS A 503 -36.87 4.66 -9.68
CA HIS A 503 -37.65 3.99 -8.65
C HIS A 503 -38.94 3.38 -9.20
N ASP A 504 -39.63 4.09 -10.11
CA ASP A 504 -40.82 3.57 -10.77
C ASP A 504 -40.49 2.41 -11.69
N ALA A 505 -39.37 2.48 -12.43
CA ALA A 505 -38.86 1.35 -13.22
C ALA A 505 -38.64 0.11 -12.34
N CYS A 506 -38.00 0.27 -11.17
CA CYS A 506 -37.81 -0.82 -10.20
C CYS A 506 -39.15 -1.41 -9.73
N LYS A 507 -40.13 -0.57 -9.38
CA LYS A 507 -41.48 -1.03 -8.98
C LYS A 507 -42.18 -1.81 -10.08
N ILE A 508 -42.02 -1.41 -11.33
CA ILE A 508 -42.65 -2.06 -12.48
C ILE A 508 -42.06 -3.46 -12.67
N ILE A 509 -40.72 -3.57 -12.58
CA ILE A 509 -40.00 -4.84 -12.64
C ILE A 509 -40.40 -5.76 -11.47
N GLU A 510 -40.48 -5.24 -10.25
CA GLU A 510 -40.94 -6.02 -9.07
C GLU A 510 -42.39 -6.51 -9.23
N LYS A 511 -43.30 -5.65 -9.70
CA LYS A 511 -44.70 -6.02 -9.94
C LYS A 511 -44.81 -7.11 -11.01
N GLU A 512 -44.02 -7.03 -12.06
CA GLU A 512 -43.97 -8.06 -13.10
C GLU A 512 -43.44 -9.39 -12.56
N ALA A 513 -42.35 -9.36 -11.78
CA ALA A 513 -41.81 -10.55 -11.11
C ALA A 513 -42.84 -11.18 -10.16
N ALA A 514 -43.70 -10.37 -9.53
CA ALA A 514 -44.84 -10.81 -8.73
C ALA A 514 -46.06 -11.30 -9.56
N GLY A 515 -45.94 -11.37 -10.90
CA GLY A 515 -46.97 -11.89 -11.80
C GLY A 515 -48.10 -10.90 -12.13
N ILE A 516 -47.93 -9.61 -11.81
CA ILE A 516 -48.92 -8.57 -12.12
C ILE A 516 -48.73 -8.13 -13.58
N PRO A 517 -49.76 -8.27 -14.45
CA PRO A 517 -49.62 -7.92 -15.87
C PRO A 517 -49.38 -6.42 -16.05
N GLN A 518 -48.25 -6.06 -16.68
CA GLN A 518 -47.96 -4.68 -17.07
C GLN A 518 -48.31 -4.46 -18.54
N ILE A 519 -49.07 -3.40 -18.82
CA ILE A 519 -49.70 -3.16 -20.14
C ILE A 519 -48.67 -2.68 -21.19
N TRP A 520 -47.48 -2.23 -20.78
CA TRP A 520 -46.65 -1.32 -21.58
C TRP A 520 -45.30 -1.88 -22.07
N ILE A 521 -44.96 -3.13 -21.75
CA ILE A 521 -43.71 -3.74 -22.21
C ILE A 521 -43.94 -4.41 -23.57
N LEU A 522 -43.76 -3.64 -24.64
CA LEU A 522 -43.82 -4.11 -26.03
C LEU A 522 -42.45 -3.98 -26.69
N ALA A 523 -41.55 -4.92 -26.40
CA ALA A 523 -40.54 -5.49 -27.31
C ALA A 523 -39.60 -6.39 -26.49
N ASP A 524 -39.32 -7.60 -26.99
CA ASP A 524 -38.31 -8.53 -26.46
C ASP A 524 -38.66 -9.18 -25.10
N ARG A 525 -39.61 -10.13 -25.11
CA ARG A 525 -39.96 -10.97 -23.93
C ARG A 525 -38.82 -11.91 -23.50
N ASP A 526 -37.84 -12.13 -24.36
CA ASP A 526 -36.79 -13.15 -24.18
C ASP A 526 -35.45 -12.54 -23.70
N ASN A 527 -35.38 -11.22 -23.47
CA ASN A 527 -34.15 -10.54 -23.01
C ASN A 527 -34.42 -9.51 -21.90
N ASP A 528 -34.26 -9.96 -20.66
CA ASP A 528 -34.51 -9.15 -19.45
C ASP A 528 -33.64 -7.90 -19.36
N GLU A 529 -32.38 -7.96 -19.79
CA GLU A 529 -31.44 -6.83 -19.69
C GLU A 529 -31.81 -5.71 -20.67
N LYS A 530 -32.11 -6.04 -21.93
CA LYS A 530 -32.56 -5.07 -22.93
C LYS A 530 -33.90 -4.47 -22.54
N ARG A 531 -34.79 -5.28 -21.99
CA ARG A 531 -36.10 -4.87 -21.52
C ARG A 531 -36.02 -3.87 -20.37
N ALA A 532 -35.19 -4.14 -19.35
CA ALA A 532 -34.96 -3.22 -18.24
C ALA A 532 -34.38 -1.87 -18.74
N LYS A 533 -33.45 -1.92 -19.71
CA LYS A 533 -32.90 -0.71 -20.35
C LYS A 533 -33.97 0.07 -21.11
N LEU A 534 -34.80 -0.58 -21.92
CA LEU A 534 -35.88 0.08 -22.68
C LEU A 534 -36.94 0.70 -21.76
N LEU A 535 -37.28 0.03 -20.66
CA LEU A 535 -38.26 0.52 -19.69
C LEU A 535 -37.85 1.87 -19.09
N PHE A 536 -36.58 2.01 -18.70
CA PHE A 536 -36.06 3.28 -18.18
C PHE A 536 -36.20 4.40 -19.23
N HIS A 537 -35.80 4.16 -20.47
CA HIS A 537 -35.92 5.15 -21.55
C HIS A 537 -37.39 5.49 -21.87
N GLN A 538 -38.28 4.51 -21.82
CA GLN A 538 -39.71 4.72 -22.06
C GLN A 538 -40.33 5.61 -20.98
N LEU A 539 -39.99 5.36 -19.71
CA LEU A 539 -40.46 6.20 -18.59
C LEU A 539 -39.88 7.61 -18.68
N MET A 540 -38.60 7.76 -19.05
CA MET A 540 -37.99 9.07 -19.33
C MET A 540 -38.73 9.84 -20.44
N LEU A 541 -39.12 9.15 -21.52
CA LEU A 541 -39.89 9.75 -22.62
C LEU A 541 -41.32 10.11 -22.19
N GLN A 542 -41.92 9.31 -21.32
CA GLN A 542 -43.25 9.59 -20.78
C GLN A 542 -43.22 10.82 -19.88
N GLU A 543 -42.26 10.91 -18.95
CA GLU A 543 -42.06 12.09 -18.10
C GLU A 543 -41.84 13.35 -18.97
N LEU A 544 -40.99 13.26 -20.00
CA LEU A 544 -40.76 14.37 -20.92
C LEU A 544 -42.06 14.82 -21.61
N LYS A 545 -42.92 13.87 -21.99
CA LYS A 545 -44.21 14.18 -22.58
C LYS A 545 -45.15 14.85 -21.58
N GLU A 546 -45.16 14.40 -20.33
CA GLU A 546 -45.94 15.02 -19.24
C GLU A 546 -45.45 16.44 -18.95
N ASP A 547 -44.13 16.64 -18.83
CA ASP A 547 -43.49 17.96 -18.70
C ASP A 547 -43.88 18.91 -19.85
N ILE A 548 -43.93 18.41 -21.09
CA ILE A 548 -44.35 19.20 -22.26
C ILE A 548 -45.84 19.57 -22.18
N ASN A 549 -46.69 18.67 -21.67
CA ASN A 549 -48.13 18.93 -21.53
C ASN A 549 -48.43 19.90 -20.37
N ASP A 550 -47.58 19.95 -19.36
CA ASP A 550 -47.70 20.84 -18.19
C ASP A 550 -47.10 22.24 -18.43
N LEU A 551 -46.52 22.49 -19.62
CA LEU A 551 -46.08 23.83 -20.00
C LEU A 551 -47.26 24.80 -19.98
N SER A 552 -47.13 25.87 -19.18
CA SER A 552 -48.20 26.86 -19.05
C SER A 552 -48.43 27.63 -20.36
N ASP A 553 -49.68 28.00 -20.62
CA ASP A 553 -50.04 28.88 -21.75
C ASP A 553 -49.23 30.19 -21.70
N GLU A 554 -48.90 30.71 -20.52
CA GLU A 554 -48.05 31.90 -20.36
C GLU A 554 -46.61 31.66 -20.86
N SER A 555 -46.02 30.49 -20.61
CA SER A 555 -44.67 30.14 -21.09
C SER A 555 -44.62 29.96 -22.61
N LEU A 556 -45.68 29.40 -23.19
CA LEU A 556 -45.82 29.28 -24.64
C LEU A 556 -46.06 30.64 -25.31
N GLU A 557 -46.86 31.51 -24.68
CA GLU A 557 -47.06 32.89 -25.14
C GLU A 557 -45.81 33.75 -24.98
N GLU A 558 -44.97 33.54 -23.95
CA GLU A 558 -43.67 34.19 -23.81
C GLU A 558 -42.72 33.78 -24.95
N LEU A 559 -42.70 32.50 -25.32
CA LEU A 559 -41.93 31.99 -26.46
C LEU A 559 -42.43 32.59 -27.79
N ARG A 560 -43.75 32.70 -27.98
CA ARG A 560 -44.38 33.28 -29.18
C ARG A 560 -44.18 34.80 -29.29
N THR A 561 -44.27 35.51 -28.17
CA THR A 561 -44.16 36.98 -28.13
C THR A 561 -42.72 37.48 -28.02
N SER A 562 -41.75 36.56 -27.87
CA SER A 562 -40.33 36.89 -27.84
C SER A 562 -39.90 37.70 -29.07
N LYS A 563 -39.41 38.92 -28.80
CA LYS A 563 -38.84 39.81 -29.83
C LYS A 563 -37.40 39.46 -30.19
N ILE A 564 -36.74 38.65 -29.37
CA ILE A 564 -35.33 38.26 -29.54
C ILE A 564 -35.31 36.82 -30.01
N HIS A 565 -34.70 36.57 -31.16
CA HIS A 565 -34.57 35.24 -31.75
C HIS A 565 -33.84 34.27 -30.79
N PRO A 566 -34.54 33.32 -30.15
CA PRO A 566 -33.92 32.40 -29.21
C PRO A 566 -33.31 31.24 -30.00
N THR A 567 -32.06 31.41 -30.45
CA THR A 567 -31.39 30.48 -31.38
C THR A 567 -31.44 29.03 -30.94
N MET A 568 -31.22 28.74 -29.65
CA MET A 568 -31.29 27.36 -29.13
C MET A 568 -32.70 26.77 -29.22
N ALA A 569 -33.75 27.56 -28.93
CA ALA A 569 -35.12 27.09 -29.03
C ALA A 569 -35.53 26.92 -30.50
N HIS A 570 -35.05 27.79 -31.40
CA HIS A 570 -35.25 27.65 -32.85
C HIS A 570 -34.64 26.36 -33.38
N ASP A 571 -33.39 26.06 -33.00
CA ASP A 571 -32.70 24.83 -33.42
C ASP A 571 -33.39 23.58 -32.86
N VAL A 572 -33.79 23.59 -31.59
CA VAL A 572 -34.54 22.48 -30.97
C VAL A 572 -35.88 22.26 -31.65
N LEU A 573 -36.65 23.31 -31.93
CA LEU A 573 -37.93 23.20 -32.64
C LEU A 573 -37.75 22.66 -34.05
N ARG A 574 -36.70 23.07 -34.77
CA ARG A 574 -36.38 22.51 -36.10
C ARG A 574 -36.10 21.02 -36.02
N ILE A 575 -35.33 20.57 -35.02
CA ILE A 575 -35.06 19.15 -34.80
C ILE A 575 -36.36 18.40 -34.47
N VAL A 576 -37.21 18.93 -33.59
CA VAL A 576 -38.48 18.31 -33.21
C VAL A 576 -39.44 18.23 -34.41
N LEU A 577 -39.56 19.29 -35.21
CA LEU A 577 -40.37 19.30 -36.43
C LEU A 577 -39.86 18.31 -37.47
N TYR A 578 -38.53 18.19 -37.62
CA TYR A 578 -37.93 17.19 -38.51
C TYR A 578 -38.20 15.76 -38.03
N LEU A 579 -38.18 15.52 -36.71
CA LEU A 579 -38.52 14.22 -36.13
C LEU A 579 -40.00 13.85 -36.30
N LEU A 580 -40.91 14.82 -36.14
CA LEU A 580 -42.36 14.60 -36.26
C LEU A 580 -42.85 14.58 -37.72
N HIS A 581 -42.19 15.34 -38.59
CA HIS A 581 -42.51 15.50 -40.00
C HIS A 581 -41.24 15.42 -40.88
N PRO A 582 -40.66 14.22 -41.08
CA PRO A 582 -39.38 14.03 -41.78
C PRO A 582 -39.39 14.49 -43.24
N GLU A 583 -40.59 14.62 -43.82
CA GLU A 583 -40.84 15.03 -45.20
C GLU A 583 -40.66 16.54 -45.42
N MET A 584 -40.60 17.34 -44.34
CA MET A 584 -40.51 18.79 -44.40
C MET A 584 -39.05 19.25 -44.51
N ASP A 585 -38.77 20.25 -45.36
CA ASP A 585 -37.46 20.91 -45.41
C ASP A 585 -37.32 21.89 -44.25
N VAL A 586 -37.08 21.35 -43.06
CA VAL A 586 -37.02 22.13 -41.81
C VAL A 586 -35.75 22.99 -41.73
N ASP A 587 -34.78 22.78 -42.62
CA ASP A 587 -33.50 23.51 -42.58
C ASP A 587 -33.61 24.96 -43.05
N SER A 588 -34.60 25.27 -43.88
CA SER A 588 -34.88 26.60 -44.39
C SER A 588 -35.89 27.39 -43.54
N PHE A 589 -36.41 26.79 -42.45
CA PHE A 589 -37.43 27.43 -41.62
C PHE A 589 -36.84 28.56 -40.77
N THR A 590 -37.35 29.77 -40.99
CA THR A 590 -37.08 30.94 -40.15
C THR A 590 -37.83 30.83 -38.82
N TRP A 591 -37.36 31.52 -37.77
CA TRP A 591 -38.04 31.54 -36.46
C TRP A 591 -39.51 31.98 -36.55
N GLU A 592 -39.81 32.91 -37.45
CA GLU A 592 -41.19 33.38 -37.67
C GLU A 592 -42.10 32.27 -38.21
N GLN A 593 -41.57 31.39 -39.05
CA GLN A 593 -42.27 30.21 -39.57
C GLN A 593 -42.37 29.09 -38.52
N CYS A 594 -41.32 28.87 -37.72
CA CYS A 594 -41.37 27.93 -36.60
C CYS A 594 -42.32 28.37 -35.48
N ARG A 595 -42.62 29.67 -35.38
CA ARG A 595 -43.56 30.22 -34.38
C ARG A 595 -45.03 30.04 -34.77
N GLU A 596 -45.35 29.96 -36.06
CA GLU A 596 -46.73 29.81 -36.56
C GLU A 596 -47.22 28.36 -36.58
N VAL A 597 -46.29 27.39 -36.62
CA VAL A 597 -46.54 25.95 -36.51
C VAL A 597 -46.62 25.54 -35.05
#